data_AF-A0A439DEB4-F1
#
_entry.id   AF-A0A439DEB4-F1
#
_cell.length_a   1.000
_cell.length_b   1.000
_cell.length_c   1.000
_cell.angle_alpha   90.00
_cell.angle_beta   90.00
_cell.angle_gamma   90.00
#
_symmetry.space_group_name_H-M   'P 1'
#
loop_
_entity.id
_entity.type
_entity.pdbx_description
1 polymer ?
#
loop_
_entity_poly.entity_id
_entity_poly.type
_entity_poly.pdbx_seq_one_letter_code
_entity_poly.pdbx_strand_id
1 'polypeptide(L)'
;MFVSAAVIFGAFLAFPLEAFPLANRKVSNQSNSLGPLTFRADGTFQISIFEDLHFGENAWDQWGPQQDINSVRVINEILDKESPGLVVLNGDLITGENGFLENSTVYIDQIVNPLVTRDLTWASTYGNHDYDFNISGDAILERERRWRNSRTSPMVSGPDAGVSNYYLPVYGHGCVSEYICRPQLILWFFDSRGGFKYQQKDASGNRVGQPNWVDASVVDWFNQTSRGLTRRYGKVIPSLGFVHIPPFAFYAAQGAGVDPNRQPGIDDDLPLAPQAQGWCRDGRNDGTCTYGAQDTEFMRAISHTEGLIALFSGHDHGDTWCYKWDKLLPSMDVTPANNISLCFGQHTGYGGYGNWERGARQVKVSKKGLVKFEAGTWIRLESGARDGRVKTQDRDDDVG
;
A
#
# COMPACT_ATOMS: atom_id res chain seq x y z
N MET A 1 38.16 60.29 -11.47
CA MET A 1 37.75 58.88 -11.26
C MET A 1 36.37 58.86 -10.65
N PHE A 2 35.34 58.74 -11.49
CA PHE A 2 34.00 58.34 -11.07
C PHE A 2 33.40 57.59 -12.27
N VAL A 3 33.16 56.30 -12.07
CA VAL A 3 32.48 55.40 -13.00
C VAL A 3 31.01 55.43 -12.60
N SER A 4 30.11 55.87 -13.47
CA SER A 4 28.68 55.66 -13.31
C SER A 4 28.21 54.71 -14.40
N ALA A 5 27.91 53.49 -13.98
CA ALA A 5 27.35 52.43 -14.80
C ALA A 5 25.90 52.74 -15.19
N ALA A 6 25.57 52.45 -16.44
CA ALA A 6 24.23 52.56 -17.00
C ALA A 6 23.30 51.49 -16.40
N VAL A 7 22.12 51.92 -15.97
CA VAL A 7 21.02 51.04 -15.57
C VAL A 7 20.31 50.55 -16.83
N ILE A 8 20.40 49.26 -17.12
CA ILE A 8 19.61 48.58 -18.16
C ILE A 8 18.27 48.18 -17.52
N PHE A 9 17.18 48.79 -17.99
CA PHE A 9 15.83 48.33 -17.70
C PHE A 9 15.56 47.05 -18.50
N GLY A 10 15.61 45.89 -17.84
CA GLY A 10 15.11 44.63 -18.39
C GLY A 10 13.59 44.61 -18.33
N ALA A 11 12.93 44.55 -19.49
CA ALA A 11 11.50 44.32 -19.58
C ALA A 11 11.17 42.90 -19.14
N PHE A 12 10.51 42.74 -17.99
CA PHE A 12 9.87 41.48 -17.63
C PHE A 12 8.63 41.28 -18.50
N LEU A 13 8.71 40.38 -19.46
CA LEU A 13 7.54 39.84 -20.16
C LEU A 13 6.77 38.97 -19.16
N ALA A 14 5.68 39.53 -18.61
CA ALA A 14 4.70 38.77 -17.86
C ALA A 14 3.94 37.85 -18.82
N PHE A 15 4.17 36.54 -18.71
CA PHE A 15 3.29 35.56 -19.33
C PHE A 15 1.96 35.54 -18.55
N PRO A 16 0.79 35.63 -19.22
CA PRO A 16 -0.48 35.50 -18.52
C PRO A 16 -0.62 34.05 -18.03
N LEU A 17 -0.90 33.87 -16.73
CA LEU A 17 -1.46 32.62 -16.23
C LEU A 17 -2.83 32.45 -16.90
N GLU A 18 -2.91 31.57 -17.91
CA GLU A 18 -4.20 31.06 -18.36
C GLU A 18 -4.77 30.20 -17.23
N ALA A 19 -5.75 30.75 -16.53
CA ALA A 19 -6.58 30.01 -15.60
C ALA A 19 -7.33 28.92 -16.40
N PHE A 20 -6.99 27.66 -16.15
CA PHE A 20 -7.80 26.54 -16.62
C PHE A 20 -9.23 26.72 -16.14
N PRO A 21 -10.25 26.62 -17.02
CA PRO A 21 -11.62 26.75 -16.58
C PRO A 21 -11.97 25.55 -15.70
N LEU A 22 -12.18 25.81 -14.41
CA LEU A 22 -12.86 24.88 -13.50
C LEU A 22 -14.27 24.67 -14.05
N ALA A 23 -14.42 23.63 -14.87
CA ALA A 23 -15.73 23.18 -15.31
C ALA A 23 -16.51 22.72 -14.08
N ASN A 24 -17.41 23.58 -13.61
CA ASN A 24 -18.41 23.29 -12.59
C ASN A 24 -19.38 22.24 -13.14
N ARG A 25 -18.95 20.98 -13.18
CA ARG A 25 -19.83 19.86 -13.49
C ARG A 25 -20.66 19.60 -12.25
N LYS A 26 -21.93 20.01 -12.28
CA LYS A 26 -22.94 19.55 -11.33
C LYS A 26 -22.78 18.05 -11.15
N VAL A 27 -22.39 17.64 -9.94
CA VAL A 27 -22.35 16.23 -9.53
C VAL A 27 -23.79 15.73 -9.62
N SER A 28 -24.11 15.03 -10.72
CA SER A 28 -25.40 14.39 -10.87
C SER A 28 -25.48 13.27 -9.85
N ASN A 29 -26.49 13.33 -9.00
CA ASN A 29 -26.85 12.33 -8.00
C ASN A 29 -27.35 11.04 -8.70
N GLN A 30 -26.47 10.35 -9.42
CA GLN A 30 -26.73 9.04 -10.02
C GLN A 30 -26.23 7.95 -9.05
N SER A 31 -27.12 7.02 -8.72
CA SER A 31 -26.92 5.74 -8.03
C SER A 31 -25.44 5.35 -7.77
N ASN A 32 -25.07 5.35 -6.49
CA ASN A 32 -23.72 5.39 -5.91
C ASN A 32 -22.97 4.06 -5.74
N SER A 33 -23.26 2.97 -6.47
CA SER A 33 -22.56 1.70 -6.24
C SER A 33 -21.66 1.33 -7.40
N LEU A 34 -20.33 1.35 -7.17
CA LEU A 34 -19.40 0.57 -7.98
C LEU A 34 -19.90 -0.87 -8.08
N GLY A 35 -19.89 -1.43 -9.28
CA GLY A 35 -20.20 -2.85 -9.47
C GLY A 35 -19.22 -3.74 -8.69
N PRO A 36 -19.55 -5.03 -8.50
CA PRO A 36 -18.66 -5.98 -7.85
C PRO A 36 -17.30 -6.05 -8.55
N LEU A 37 -16.22 -6.24 -7.81
CA LEU A 37 -14.94 -6.66 -8.43
C LEU A 37 -15.14 -8.05 -9.02
N THR A 38 -14.79 -8.24 -10.29
CA THR A 38 -14.99 -9.53 -10.96
C THR A 38 -13.77 -10.01 -11.70
N PHE A 39 -13.60 -11.33 -11.74
CA PHE A 39 -12.72 -11.98 -12.70
C PHE A 39 -13.13 -11.61 -14.13
N ARG A 40 -12.15 -11.51 -15.02
CA ARG A 40 -12.36 -11.40 -16.45
C ARG A 40 -12.97 -12.68 -17.02
N ALA A 41 -13.47 -12.59 -18.26
CA ALA A 41 -14.03 -13.72 -18.98
C ALA A 41 -13.04 -14.89 -19.11
N ASP A 42 -11.74 -14.59 -19.24
CA ASP A 42 -10.65 -15.57 -19.28
C ASP A 42 -10.35 -16.24 -17.92
N GLY A 43 -11.05 -15.84 -16.85
CA GLY A 43 -10.88 -16.36 -15.51
C GLY A 43 -9.67 -15.80 -14.77
N THR A 44 -9.14 -14.65 -15.19
CA THR A 44 -8.04 -13.95 -14.50
C THR A 44 -8.50 -12.67 -13.80
N PHE A 45 -7.79 -12.29 -12.75
CA PHE A 45 -7.94 -11.00 -12.07
C PHE A 45 -6.54 -10.45 -11.79
N GLN A 46 -6.34 -9.17 -12.12
CA GLN A 46 -5.04 -8.50 -12.00
C GLN A 46 -5.15 -7.32 -11.04
N ILE A 47 -4.13 -7.14 -10.22
CA ILE A 47 -3.95 -6.02 -9.29
C ILE A 47 -2.63 -5.34 -9.64
N SER A 48 -2.64 -4.01 -9.67
CA SER A 48 -1.42 -3.19 -9.70
C SER A 48 -1.27 -2.51 -8.34
N ILE A 49 -0.15 -2.73 -7.66
CA ILE A 49 0.16 -2.20 -6.34
C ILE A 49 1.14 -1.05 -6.53
N PHE A 50 0.72 0.16 -6.16
CA PHE A 50 1.57 1.35 -6.06
C PHE A 50 1.70 1.73 -4.60
N GLU A 51 2.87 2.16 -4.18
CA GLU A 51 3.22 2.42 -2.78
C GLU A 51 4.41 3.36 -2.69
N ASP A 52 4.61 3.94 -1.51
CA ASP A 52 5.73 4.83 -1.22
C ASP A 52 5.77 5.98 -2.25
N LEU A 53 4.61 6.63 -2.42
CA LEU A 53 4.42 7.69 -3.43
C LEU A 53 4.98 9.03 -2.95
N HIS A 54 4.89 9.29 -1.63
CA HIS A 54 5.47 10.44 -0.95
C HIS A 54 5.13 11.80 -1.57
N PHE A 55 3.88 11.98 -2.01
CA PHE A 55 3.49 13.26 -2.59
C PHE A 55 3.57 14.39 -1.57
N GLY A 56 3.90 15.60 -2.04
CA GLY A 56 3.99 16.78 -1.19
C GLY A 56 5.26 16.88 -0.36
N GLU A 57 6.23 16.00 -0.60
CA GLU A 57 7.57 16.16 -0.05
C GLU A 57 8.20 17.46 -0.54
N ASN A 58 8.80 18.23 0.39
CA ASN A 58 9.50 19.48 0.11
C ASN A 58 8.69 20.45 -0.78
N ALA A 59 7.37 20.55 -0.54
CA ALA A 59 6.43 21.27 -1.39
C ALA A 59 6.67 22.80 -1.49
N TRP A 60 7.51 23.36 -0.62
CA TRP A 60 7.90 24.77 -0.64
C TRP A 60 9.08 25.08 -1.59
N ASP A 61 9.73 24.05 -2.15
CA ASP A 61 10.78 24.17 -3.15
C ASP A 61 10.28 23.69 -4.52
N GLN A 62 10.93 24.10 -5.62
CA GLN A 62 10.57 23.62 -6.98
C GLN A 62 10.83 22.12 -7.17
N TRP A 63 11.78 21.55 -6.43
CA TRP A 63 12.14 20.13 -6.54
C TRP A 63 10.98 19.20 -6.17
N GLY A 64 10.23 19.51 -5.09
CA GLY A 64 9.16 18.65 -4.58
C GLY A 64 8.01 18.43 -5.56
N PRO A 65 7.34 19.50 -6.03
CA PRO A 65 6.30 19.41 -7.05
C PRO A 65 6.77 18.75 -8.35
N GLN A 66 8.06 18.88 -8.70
CA GLN A 66 8.61 18.17 -9.85
C GLN A 66 8.67 16.64 -9.63
N GLN A 67 8.92 16.19 -8.39
CA GLN A 67 8.84 14.76 -8.06
C GLN A 67 7.40 14.24 -8.11
N ASP A 68 6.42 15.00 -7.62
CA ASP A 68 4.99 14.64 -7.75
C ASP A 68 4.60 14.43 -9.22
N ILE A 69 5.04 15.31 -10.13
CA ILE A 69 4.83 15.17 -11.59
C ILE A 69 5.50 13.89 -12.12
N ASN A 70 6.72 13.59 -11.70
CA ASN A 70 7.42 12.37 -12.12
C ASN A 70 6.72 11.11 -11.59
N SER A 71 6.24 11.10 -10.34
CA SER A 71 5.43 10.02 -9.77
C SER A 71 4.15 9.78 -10.60
N VAL A 72 3.45 10.86 -11.00
CA VAL A 72 2.29 10.75 -11.90
C VAL A 72 2.69 10.15 -13.25
N ARG A 73 3.86 10.50 -13.81
CA ARG A 73 4.37 9.90 -15.05
C ARG A 73 4.53 8.38 -14.91
N VAL A 74 5.16 7.91 -13.84
CA VAL A 74 5.36 6.47 -13.55
C VAL A 74 4.03 5.74 -13.48
N ILE A 75 3.05 6.28 -12.73
CA ILE A 75 1.71 5.68 -12.63
C ILE A 75 1.08 5.53 -14.02
N ASN A 76 1.17 6.56 -14.88
CA ASN A 76 0.66 6.50 -16.24
C ASN A 76 1.39 5.44 -17.08
N GLU A 77 2.73 5.43 -17.09
CA GLU A 77 3.55 4.50 -17.88
C GLU A 77 3.24 3.05 -17.53
N ILE A 78 3.03 2.75 -16.24
CA ILE A 78 2.68 1.41 -15.77
C ILE A 78 1.26 1.04 -16.22
N LEU A 79 0.29 1.93 -16.05
CA LEU A 79 -1.11 1.70 -16.42
C LEU A 79 -1.34 1.65 -17.94
N ASP A 80 -0.41 2.18 -18.74
CA ASP A 80 -0.43 2.04 -20.20
C ASP A 80 0.07 0.65 -20.65
N LYS A 81 0.80 -0.08 -19.78
CA LYS A 81 1.35 -1.41 -20.06
C LYS A 81 0.63 -2.55 -19.35
N GLU A 82 -0.13 -2.22 -18.30
CA GLU A 82 -0.84 -3.18 -17.48
C GLU A 82 -2.33 -2.86 -17.46
N SER A 83 -3.17 -3.89 -17.38
CA SER A 83 -4.62 -3.71 -17.32
C SER A 83 -5.13 -4.31 -16.02
N PRO A 84 -5.00 -3.61 -14.88
CA PRO A 84 -5.54 -4.09 -13.62
C PRO A 84 -7.07 -4.11 -13.62
N GLY A 85 -7.65 -5.02 -12.83
CA GLY A 85 -9.07 -4.97 -12.42
C GLY A 85 -9.27 -4.18 -11.12
N LEU A 86 -8.18 -3.95 -10.37
CA LEU A 86 -8.11 -3.11 -9.18
C LEU A 86 -6.70 -2.51 -9.08
N VAL A 87 -6.62 -1.22 -8.75
CA VAL A 87 -5.38 -0.61 -8.28
C VAL A 87 -5.34 -0.61 -6.75
N VAL A 88 -4.21 -0.97 -6.16
CA VAL A 88 -3.99 -0.85 -4.72
C VAL A 88 -2.97 0.25 -4.47
N LEU A 89 -3.31 1.18 -3.57
CA LEU A 89 -2.40 2.20 -3.05
C LEU A 89 -1.97 1.75 -1.64
N ASN A 90 -0.75 1.22 -1.49
CA ASN A 90 -0.34 0.46 -0.30
C ASN A 90 0.53 1.28 0.67
N GLY A 91 0.04 2.45 1.07
CA GLY A 91 0.63 3.31 2.09
C GLY A 91 1.74 4.26 1.60
N ASP A 92 2.08 5.19 2.48
CA ASP A 92 2.96 6.35 2.26
C ASP A 92 2.57 7.10 0.98
N LEU A 93 1.29 7.46 0.91
CA LEU A 93 0.72 8.20 -0.21
C LEU A 93 1.24 9.64 -0.20
N ILE A 94 1.32 10.23 0.99
CA ILE A 94 1.69 11.63 1.23
C ILE A 94 2.81 11.67 2.25
N THR A 95 3.78 12.57 2.04
CA THR A 95 4.79 12.90 3.06
C THR A 95 4.18 13.84 4.09
N GLY A 96 3.52 13.28 5.11
CA GLY A 96 2.74 14.02 6.10
C GLY A 96 3.53 15.05 6.91
N GLU A 97 4.83 14.80 7.12
CA GLU A 97 5.78 15.68 7.81
C GLU A 97 5.88 17.05 7.13
N ASN A 98 5.64 17.10 5.82
CA ASN A 98 5.72 18.29 4.99
C ASN A 98 4.34 18.92 4.73
N GLY A 99 3.26 18.27 5.19
CA GLY A 99 1.88 18.70 4.97
C GLY A 99 1.49 19.90 5.85
N PHE A 100 0.82 20.88 5.25
CA PHE A 100 0.14 21.94 5.99
C PHE A 100 -1.28 21.51 6.36
N LEU A 101 -1.75 21.88 7.55
CA LEU A 101 -3.03 21.42 8.11
C LEU A 101 -4.21 21.67 7.16
N GLU A 102 -4.20 22.80 6.45
CA GLU A 102 -5.32 23.27 5.63
C GLU A 102 -5.47 22.51 4.31
N ASN A 103 -4.40 21.87 3.82
CA ASN A 103 -4.37 21.29 2.49
C ASN A 103 -3.59 19.97 2.39
N SER A 104 -3.23 19.35 3.51
CA SER A 104 -2.40 18.14 3.55
C SER A 104 -2.93 17.01 2.66
N THR A 105 -4.24 16.90 2.46
CA THR A 105 -4.87 15.85 1.64
C THR A 105 -5.05 16.21 0.17
N VAL A 106 -4.69 17.43 -0.29
CA VAL A 106 -4.90 17.85 -1.68
C VAL A 106 -4.14 16.97 -2.69
N TYR A 107 -3.03 16.38 -2.26
CA TYR A 107 -2.21 15.48 -3.08
C TYR A 107 -2.93 14.20 -3.51
N ILE A 108 -3.94 13.74 -2.75
CA ILE A 108 -4.78 12.60 -3.15
C ILE A 108 -5.42 12.85 -4.53
N ASP A 109 -5.82 14.10 -4.82
CA ASP A 109 -6.39 14.42 -6.12
C ASP A 109 -5.39 14.19 -7.28
N GLN A 110 -4.09 14.46 -7.05
CA GLN A 110 -3.05 14.20 -8.04
C GLN A 110 -2.79 12.69 -8.20
N ILE A 111 -2.66 11.98 -7.08
CA ILE A 111 -2.40 10.53 -7.03
C ILE A 111 -3.48 9.75 -7.78
N VAL A 112 -4.75 10.07 -7.54
CA VAL A 112 -5.86 9.30 -8.13
C VAL A 112 -6.28 9.78 -9.52
N ASN A 113 -5.81 10.94 -9.98
CA ASN A 113 -6.20 11.49 -11.29
C ASN A 113 -5.94 10.51 -12.46
N PRO A 114 -4.77 9.83 -12.57
CA PRO A 114 -4.55 8.80 -13.59
C PRO A 114 -5.55 7.63 -13.52
N LEU A 115 -6.06 7.31 -12.33
CA LEU A 115 -7.01 6.22 -12.10
C LEU A 115 -8.42 6.65 -12.50
N VAL A 116 -8.85 7.83 -12.05
CA VAL A 116 -10.16 8.43 -12.35
C VAL A 116 -10.32 8.64 -13.85
N THR A 117 -9.31 9.19 -14.52
CA THR A 117 -9.35 9.46 -15.97
C THR A 117 -9.46 8.18 -16.81
N ARG A 118 -8.96 7.05 -16.30
CA ARG A 118 -9.06 5.72 -16.93
C ARG A 118 -10.29 4.93 -16.49
N ASP A 119 -11.13 5.49 -15.63
CA ASP A 119 -12.23 4.81 -14.96
C ASP A 119 -11.81 3.52 -14.21
N LEU A 120 -10.58 3.51 -13.69
CA LEU A 120 -10.08 2.42 -12.86
C LEU A 120 -10.58 2.59 -11.44
N THR A 121 -10.93 1.49 -10.81
CA THR A 121 -11.26 1.45 -9.39
C THR A 121 -10.03 1.15 -8.57
N TRP A 122 -9.95 1.73 -7.37
CA TRP A 122 -8.83 1.53 -6.47
C TRP A 122 -9.25 1.32 -5.03
N ALA A 123 -8.30 0.86 -4.23
CA ALA A 123 -8.43 0.61 -2.80
C ALA A 123 -7.11 0.99 -2.14
N SER A 124 -7.15 1.62 -0.97
CA SER A 124 -5.96 2.10 -0.28
C SER A 124 -5.77 1.42 1.08
N THR A 125 -4.52 1.31 1.52
CA THR A 125 -4.17 1.26 2.94
C THR A 125 -3.11 2.34 3.21
N TYR A 126 -2.87 2.68 4.48
CA TYR A 126 -2.04 3.82 4.86
C TYR A 126 -0.75 3.39 5.55
N GLY A 127 0.28 4.23 5.38
CA GLY A 127 1.61 4.06 5.95
C GLY A 127 1.92 5.07 7.05
N ASN A 128 3.14 5.05 7.58
CA ASN A 128 3.52 5.92 8.68
C ASN A 128 3.60 7.39 8.28
N HIS A 129 3.88 7.72 7.01
CA HIS A 129 3.90 9.12 6.54
C HIS A 129 2.49 9.68 6.32
N ASP A 130 1.48 8.82 6.20
CA ASP A 130 0.07 9.22 6.11
C ASP A 130 -0.52 9.69 7.46
N TYR A 131 0.27 9.59 8.54
CA TYR A 131 -0.09 9.99 9.91
C TYR A 131 0.95 10.96 10.50
N ASP A 132 0.60 12.25 10.58
CA ASP A 132 1.42 13.26 11.28
C ASP A 132 0.52 14.26 12.02
N PHE A 133 1.11 15.27 12.64
CA PHE A 133 0.44 16.33 13.36
C PHE A 133 -0.62 17.07 12.52
N ASN A 134 -0.37 17.23 11.20
CA ASN A 134 -1.22 17.98 10.26
C ASN A 134 -2.02 17.11 9.27
N ILE A 135 -1.91 15.78 9.37
CA ILE A 135 -2.61 14.85 8.48
C ILE A 135 -3.06 13.60 9.24
N SER A 136 -4.21 13.06 8.90
CA SER A 136 -4.70 11.81 9.45
C SER A 136 -5.24 10.90 8.36
N GLY A 137 -5.17 9.59 8.58
CA GLY A 137 -5.83 8.60 7.71
C GLY A 137 -7.33 8.87 7.51
N ASP A 138 -8.02 9.44 8.51
CA ASP A 138 -9.44 9.83 8.38
C ASP A 138 -9.62 10.94 7.33
N ALA A 139 -8.76 11.96 7.36
CA ALA A 139 -8.81 13.05 6.40
C ALA A 139 -8.44 12.56 4.97
N ILE A 140 -7.48 11.65 4.86
CA ILE A 140 -7.14 11.01 3.59
C ILE A 140 -8.34 10.21 3.07
N LEU A 141 -8.95 9.37 3.91
CA LEU A 141 -10.14 8.58 3.55
C LEU A 141 -11.31 9.47 3.12
N GLU A 142 -11.55 10.57 3.84
CA GLU A 142 -12.59 11.53 3.49
C GLU A 142 -12.34 12.13 2.10
N ARG A 143 -11.08 12.47 1.79
CA ARG A 143 -10.70 12.99 0.47
C ARG A 143 -10.89 11.95 -0.63
N GLU A 144 -10.44 10.72 -0.42
CA GLU A 144 -10.59 9.62 -1.38
C GLU A 144 -12.05 9.35 -1.73
N ARG A 145 -12.95 9.41 -0.73
CA ARG A 145 -14.39 9.19 -0.88
C ARG A 145 -15.12 10.21 -1.76
N ARG A 146 -14.47 11.33 -2.11
CA ARG A 146 -15.00 12.26 -3.12
C ARG A 146 -15.06 11.65 -4.51
N TRP A 147 -14.31 10.58 -4.74
CA TRP A 147 -14.25 9.90 -6.03
C TRP A 147 -15.04 8.60 -6.00
N ARG A 148 -15.97 8.44 -6.95
CA ARG A 148 -16.84 7.26 -7.04
C ARG A 148 -16.08 5.93 -7.18
N ASN A 149 -14.83 5.98 -7.63
CA ASN A 149 -14.01 4.84 -7.99
C ASN A 149 -13.17 4.29 -6.80
N SER A 150 -13.14 5.00 -5.66
CA SER A 150 -12.52 4.53 -4.42
C SER A 150 -13.38 3.44 -3.76
N ARG A 151 -12.73 2.36 -3.34
CA ARG A 151 -13.31 1.25 -2.57
C ARG A 151 -12.83 1.20 -1.13
N THR A 152 -11.98 2.15 -0.70
CA THR A 152 -11.46 2.20 0.66
C THR A 152 -12.60 2.37 1.66
N SER A 153 -12.63 1.54 2.70
CA SER A 153 -13.66 1.60 3.73
C SER A 153 -13.10 1.28 5.12
N PRO A 154 -13.63 1.88 6.20
CA PRO A 154 -13.24 1.56 7.57
C PRO A 154 -14.22 0.52 8.13
N MET A 155 -13.80 -0.74 8.23
CA MET A 155 -14.62 -1.83 8.81
C MET A 155 -14.26 -2.13 10.28
N VAL A 156 -13.19 -1.53 10.79
CA VAL A 156 -12.78 -1.63 12.20
C VAL A 156 -12.80 -0.22 12.79
N SER A 157 -13.49 -0.06 13.91
CA SER A 157 -13.53 1.20 14.66
C SER A 157 -12.75 1.05 15.96
N GLY A 158 -11.94 2.04 16.29
CA GLY A 158 -11.26 2.12 17.57
C GLY A 158 -10.20 3.22 17.53
N PRO A 159 -9.89 3.85 18.67
CA PRO A 159 -8.91 4.94 18.73
C PRO A 159 -7.51 4.49 18.28
N ASP A 160 -7.22 3.19 18.42
CA ASP A 160 -5.93 2.61 18.07
C ASP A 160 -6.00 1.68 16.85
N ALA A 161 -7.17 1.47 16.23
CA ALA A 161 -7.29 0.49 15.15
C ALA A 161 -6.58 0.91 13.85
N GLY A 162 -6.37 2.21 13.63
CA GLY A 162 -6.12 2.77 12.30
C GLY A 162 -7.43 2.90 11.51
N VAL A 163 -7.34 3.36 10.27
CA VAL A 163 -8.50 3.79 9.46
C VAL A 163 -8.79 2.82 8.32
N SER A 164 -7.77 2.35 7.61
CA SER A 164 -7.93 1.60 6.36
C SER A 164 -7.99 0.07 6.54
N ASN A 165 -8.71 -0.40 7.56
CA ASN A 165 -8.90 -1.83 7.83
C ASN A 165 -10.21 -2.37 7.26
N TYR A 166 -10.14 -3.21 6.22
CA TYR A 166 -11.31 -3.75 5.52
C TYR A 166 -10.96 -4.92 4.60
N TYR A 167 -11.99 -5.49 3.97
CA TYR A 167 -11.80 -6.46 2.90
C TYR A 167 -12.68 -6.17 1.70
N LEU A 168 -12.21 -6.59 0.52
CA LEU A 168 -12.96 -6.53 -0.73
C LEU A 168 -13.15 -7.95 -1.29
N PRO A 169 -14.39 -8.39 -1.52
CA PRO A 169 -14.66 -9.63 -2.23
C PRO A 169 -14.51 -9.46 -3.74
N VAL A 170 -13.91 -10.46 -4.40
CA VAL A 170 -13.83 -10.57 -5.86
C VAL A 170 -14.65 -11.76 -6.33
N TYR A 171 -15.56 -11.54 -7.26
CA TYR A 171 -16.56 -12.49 -7.71
C TYR A 171 -16.25 -13.05 -9.09
N GLY A 172 -16.93 -14.15 -9.45
CA GLY A 172 -16.85 -14.67 -10.81
C GLY A 172 -17.29 -13.64 -11.85
N HIS A 173 -16.74 -13.76 -13.07
CA HIS A 173 -17.14 -12.98 -14.23
C HIS A 173 -18.66 -12.88 -14.38
N GLY A 174 -19.16 -11.70 -14.75
CA GLY A 174 -20.58 -11.45 -14.97
C GLY A 174 -21.41 -11.36 -13.68
N CYS A 175 -20.78 -11.31 -12.51
CA CYS A 175 -21.50 -11.06 -11.27
C CYS A 175 -22.16 -9.68 -11.29
N VAL A 176 -23.48 -9.64 -11.13
CA VAL A 176 -24.28 -8.41 -11.13
C VAL A 176 -24.60 -7.89 -9.73
N SER A 177 -24.41 -8.71 -8.68
CA SER A 177 -24.74 -8.33 -7.30
C SER A 177 -24.02 -9.21 -6.27
N GLU A 178 -23.42 -8.55 -5.28
CA GLU A 178 -22.72 -9.17 -4.15
C GLU A 178 -23.64 -10.01 -3.25
N TYR A 179 -24.95 -9.74 -3.28
CA TYR A 179 -25.95 -10.49 -2.50
C TYR A 179 -26.28 -11.85 -3.10
N ILE A 180 -26.09 -12.01 -4.42
CA ILE A 180 -26.46 -13.21 -5.16
C ILE A 180 -25.22 -14.07 -5.44
N CYS A 181 -24.11 -13.42 -5.82
CA CYS A 181 -22.89 -14.13 -6.18
C CYS A 181 -22.11 -14.62 -4.96
N ARG A 182 -21.30 -15.65 -5.17
CA ARG A 182 -20.33 -16.12 -4.18
C ARG A 182 -18.94 -15.57 -4.50
N PRO A 183 -18.23 -14.98 -3.53
CA PRO A 183 -16.86 -14.54 -3.74
C PRO A 183 -15.94 -15.73 -4.06
N GLN A 184 -14.93 -15.46 -4.86
CA GLN A 184 -13.91 -16.41 -5.30
C GLN A 184 -12.52 -16.06 -4.78
N LEU A 185 -12.30 -14.80 -4.42
CA LEU A 185 -11.09 -14.29 -3.79
C LEU A 185 -11.48 -13.20 -2.79
N ILE A 186 -10.78 -13.11 -1.66
CA ILE A 186 -10.89 -11.99 -0.71
C ILE A 186 -9.59 -11.20 -0.73
N LEU A 187 -9.69 -9.87 -0.73
CA LEU A 187 -8.55 -8.96 -0.60
C LEU A 187 -8.64 -8.29 0.78
N TRP A 188 -7.64 -8.48 1.63
CA TRP A 188 -7.58 -7.90 2.98
C TRP A 188 -6.65 -6.70 3.01
N PHE A 189 -7.07 -5.62 3.64
CA PHE A 189 -6.31 -4.39 3.82
C PHE A 189 -6.14 -4.15 5.31
N PHE A 190 -4.89 -3.95 5.73
CA PHE A 190 -4.51 -3.74 7.12
C PHE A 190 -3.77 -2.41 7.24
N ASP A 191 -4.18 -1.62 8.21
CA ASP A 191 -3.54 -0.36 8.58
C ASP A 191 -2.50 -0.64 9.68
N SER A 192 -1.22 -0.59 9.31
CA SER A 192 -0.10 -0.76 10.25
C SER A 192 0.20 0.51 11.04
N ARG A 193 -0.49 1.63 10.76
CA ARG A 193 -0.32 2.91 11.46
C ARG A 193 1.13 3.43 11.33
N GLY A 194 1.72 3.88 12.43
CA GLY A 194 3.00 4.57 12.49
C GLY A 194 2.86 6.09 12.46
N GLY A 195 4.00 6.79 12.42
CA GLY A 195 4.04 8.26 12.40
C GLY A 195 3.66 8.89 13.76
N PHE A 196 2.86 9.95 13.72
CA PHE A 196 2.45 10.71 14.90
C PHE A 196 0.93 10.87 15.00
N LYS A 197 0.44 10.96 16.23
CA LYS A 197 -0.97 11.22 16.52
C LYS A 197 -1.36 12.62 16.06
N TYR A 198 -2.46 12.68 15.30
CA TYR A 198 -3.02 13.93 14.78
C TYR A 198 -3.29 14.96 15.89
N GLN A 199 -2.76 16.17 15.72
CA GLN A 199 -2.95 17.32 16.63
C GLN A 199 -2.63 17.05 18.12
N GLN A 200 -1.81 16.04 18.43
CA GLN A 200 -1.45 15.70 19.80
C GLN A 200 0.02 16.00 20.09
N LYS A 201 0.24 16.72 21.21
CA LYS A 201 1.56 16.99 21.77
C LYS A 201 1.65 16.52 23.22
N ASP A 202 2.84 16.08 23.61
CA ASP A 202 3.14 15.77 25.00
C ASP A 202 3.28 17.04 25.86
N ALA A 203 3.51 16.87 27.16
CA ALA A 203 3.68 17.98 28.09
C ALA A 203 4.90 18.89 27.77
N SER A 204 5.85 18.39 26.98
CA SER A 204 7.05 19.13 26.55
C SER A 204 6.86 19.81 25.18
N GLY A 205 5.69 19.64 24.56
CA GLY A 205 5.37 20.21 23.24
C GLY A 205 5.83 19.37 22.05
N ASN A 206 6.35 18.16 22.27
CA ASN A 206 6.74 17.25 21.18
C ASN A 206 5.52 16.53 20.62
N ARG A 207 5.56 16.17 19.33
CA ARG A 207 4.53 15.32 18.71
C ARG A 207 4.49 13.96 19.42
N VAL A 208 3.28 13.43 19.63
CA VAL A 208 3.09 12.11 20.26
C VAL A 208 3.20 11.02 19.20
N GLY A 209 4.17 10.12 19.34
CA GLY A 209 4.34 8.99 18.43
C GLY A 209 3.14 8.05 18.43
N GLN A 210 2.84 7.48 17.26
CA GLN A 210 1.77 6.51 17.04
C GLN A 210 2.36 5.10 16.91
N PRO A 211 1.74 4.07 17.51
CA PRO A 211 2.12 2.67 17.28
C PRO A 211 2.24 2.34 15.79
N ASN A 212 3.26 1.56 15.41
CA ASN A 212 3.59 1.18 14.02
C ASN A 212 3.41 -0.34 13.78
N TRP A 213 2.27 -0.89 14.18
CA TRP A 213 1.88 -2.27 13.90
C TRP A 213 0.37 -2.39 13.67
N VAL A 214 -0.08 -3.51 13.11
CA VAL A 214 -1.52 -3.83 13.03
C VAL A 214 -2.06 -4.12 14.43
N ASP A 215 -3.06 -3.36 14.86
CA ASP A 215 -3.59 -3.44 16.22
C ASP A 215 -4.29 -4.78 16.54
N ALA A 216 -4.28 -5.19 17.80
CA ALA A 216 -4.94 -6.42 18.25
C ALA A 216 -6.45 -6.44 17.92
N SER A 217 -7.13 -5.29 17.97
CA SER A 217 -8.54 -5.19 17.58
C SER A 217 -8.78 -5.52 16.10
N VAL A 218 -7.83 -5.17 15.22
CA VAL A 218 -7.85 -5.51 13.80
C VAL A 218 -7.57 -7.00 13.61
N VAL A 219 -6.64 -7.58 14.38
CA VAL A 219 -6.36 -9.02 14.38
C VAL A 219 -7.61 -9.82 14.78
N ASP A 220 -8.30 -9.39 15.83
CA ASP A 220 -9.54 -10.01 16.29
C ASP A 220 -10.64 -9.92 15.24
N TRP A 221 -10.83 -8.75 14.63
CA TRP A 221 -11.76 -8.56 13.52
C TRP A 221 -11.44 -9.46 12.34
N PHE A 222 -10.18 -9.55 11.93
CA PHE A 222 -9.76 -10.37 10.80
C PHE A 222 -10.04 -11.85 11.05
N ASN A 223 -9.65 -12.36 12.23
CA ASN A 223 -9.90 -13.75 12.62
C ASN A 223 -11.39 -14.08 12.66
N GLN A 224 -12.21 -13.21 13.24
CA GLN A 224 -13.66 -13.39 13.32
C GLN A 224 -14.31 -13.34 11.94
N THR A 225 -13.91 -12.37 11.11
CA THR A 225 -14.46 -12.14 9.77
C THR A 225 -14.07 -13.26 8.81
N SER A 226 -12.80 -13.65 8.78
CA SER A 226 -12.30 -14.78 7.97
C SER A 226 -13.05 -16.08 8.30
N ARG A 227 -13.17 -16.43 9.59
CA ARG A 227 -13.98 -17.60 10.02
C ARG A 227 -15.45 -17.44 9.66
N GLY A 228 -16.00 -16.23 9.77
CA GLY A 228 -17.37 -15.90 9.38
C GLY A 228 -17.65 -16.13 7.90
N LEU A 229 -16.73 -15.68 7.02
CA LEU A 229 -16.80 -15.90 5.57
C LEU A 229 -16.74 -17.39 5.23
N THR A 230 -15.81 -18.13 5.83
CA THR A 230 -15.69 -19.58 5.64
C THR A 230 -16.98 -20.31 6.05
N ARG A 231 -17.55 -19.99 7.22
CA ARG A 231 -18.84 -20.55 7.67
C ARG A 231 -19.98 -20.19 6.73
N ARG A 232 -20.07 -18.92 6.32
CA ARG A 232 -21.15 -18.42 5.44
C ARG A 232 -21.17 -19.12 4.09
N TYR A 233 -19.99 -19.37 3.51
CA TYR A 233 -19.88 -19.93 2.16
C TYR A 233 -19.60 -21.44 2.14
N GLY A 234 -19.36 -22.06 3.29
CA GLY A 234 -19.13 -23.49 3.46
C GLY A 234 -17.79 -23.98 2.91
N LYS A 235 -16.84 -23.08 2.68
CA LYS A 235 -15.50 -23.39 2.18
C LYS A 235 -14.53 -22.24 2.48
N VAL A 236 -13.24 -22.55 2.54
CA VAL A 236 -12.17 -21.54 2.51
C VAL A 236 -12.20 -20.82 1.17
N ILE A 237 -12.14 -19.49 1.21
CA ILE A 237 -12.00 -18.65 0.02
C ILE A 237 -10.55 -18.17 -0.01
N PRO A 238 -9.79 -18.41 -1.10
CA PRO A 238 -8.45 -17.89 -1.25
C PRO A 238 -8.40 -16.37 -1.00
N SER A 239 -7.28 -15.88 -0.49
CA SER A 239 -7.14 -14.46 -0.19
C SER A 239 -5.72 -13.92 -0.37
N LEU A 240 -5.62 -12.60 -0.51
CA LEU A 240 -4.39 -11.82 -0.53
C LEU A 240 -4.50 -10.72 0.54
N GLY A 241 -3.38 -10.32 1.15
CA GLY A 241 -3.31 -9.25 2.13
C GLY A 241 -2.41 -8.10 1.67
N PHE A 242 -2.73 -6.89 2.12
CA PHE A 242 -1.96 -5.67 1.89
C PHE A 242 -1.78 -4.95 3.22
N VAL A 243 -0.54 -4.61 3.56
CA VAL A 243 -0.16 -3.82 4.73
C VAL A 243 1.01 -2.95 4.31
N HIS A 244 1.18 -1.77 4.90
CA HIS A 244 2.27 -0.91 4.48
C HIS A 244 3.60 -1.32 5.12
N ILE A 245 3.69 -1.25 6.46
CA ILE A 245 4.90 -1.61 7.21
C ILE A 245 4.97 -3.14 7.31
N PRO A 246 6.09 -3.78 6.92
CA PRO A 246 6.19 -5.23 6.92
C PRO A 246 6.21 -5.81 8.34
N PRO A 247 5.45 -6.88 8.63
CA PRO A 247 5.60 -7.60 9.89
C PRO A 247 7.03 -8.12 10.09
N PHE A 248 7.41 -8.37 11.34
CA PHE A 248 8.76 -8.84 11.71
C PHE A 248 9.20 -10.13 10.99
N ALA A 249 8.26 -10.92 10.44
CA ALA A 249 8.57 -12.06 9.61
C ALA A 249 9.39 -11.71 8.35
N PHE A 250 9.22 -10.50 7.78
CA PHE A 250 10.04 -10.02 6.66
C PHE A 250 11.48 -9.81 7.13
N TYR A 251 11.69 -9.12 8.26
CA TYR A 251 13.01 -8.91 8.87
C TYR A 251 13.70 -10.24 9.16
N ALA A 252 12.97 -11.19 9.75
CA ALA A 252 13.48 -12.52 10.04
C ALA A 252 13.82 -13.33 8.78
N ALA A 253 13.07 -13.13 7.68
CA ALA A 253 13.37 -13.75 6.39
C ALA A 253 14.64 -13.16 5.76
N GLN A 254 14.81 -11.84 5.79
CA GLN A 254 16.03 -11.16 5.36
C GLN A 254 17.25 -11.69 6.13
N GLY A 255 17.14 -11.78 7.46
CA GLY A 255 18.19 -12.34 8.31
C GLY A 255 18.47 -13.84 8.09
N ALA A 256 17.50 -14.60 7.55
CA ALA A 256 17.69 -16.00 7.16
C ALA A 256 18.39 -16.16 5.79
N GLY A 257 18.42 -15.09 4.99
CA GLY A 257 19.05 -15.02 3.67
C GLY A 257 18.04 -15.01 2.53
N VAL A 258 18.05 -13.92 1.76
CA VAL A 258 17.34 -13.76 0.48
C VAL A 258 18.30 -14.17 -0.64
N ASP A 259 17.98 -15.24 -1.37
CA ASP A 259 18.78 -15.70 -2.51
C ASP A 259 18.22 -15.09 -3.79
N PRO A 260 18.97 -14.24 -4.52
CA PRO A 260 18.46 -13.57 -5.72
C PRO A 260 18.01 -14.54 -6.84
N ASN A 261 18.44 -15.81 -6.82
CA ASN A 261 17.98 -16.82 -7.79
C ASN A 261 16.61 -17.40 -7.42
N ARG A 262 16.25 -17.39 -6.13
CA ARG A 262 14.99 -17.94 -5.61
C ARG A 262 13.98 -16.85 -5.26
N GLN A 263 14.47 -15.70 -4.83
CA GLN A 263 13.77 -14.51 -4.42
C GLN A 263 14.32 -13.31 -5.21
N PRO A 264 14.12 -13.26 -6.54
CA PRO A 264 14.62 -12.17 -7.36
C PRO A 264 14.01 -10.84 -6.94
N GLY A 265 14.83 -9.80 -6.93
CA GLY A 265 14.48 -8.46 -6.50
C GLY A 265 15.67 -7.75 -5.87
N ILE A 266 15.44 -6.52 -5.44
CA ILE A 266 16.37 -5.70 -4.67
C ILE A 266 16.25 -6.11 -3.18
N ASP A 267 17.36 -6.11 -2.44
CA ASP A 267 17.46 -6.38 -1.00
C ASP A 267 18.51 -5.43 -0.39
N ASP A 268 18.24 -4.12 -0.50
CA ASP A 268 19.22 -3.07 -0.20
C ASP A 268 18.97 -2.35 1.13
N ASP A 269 17.76 -2.44 1.70
CA ASP A 269 17.48 -1.92 3.05
C ASP A 269 17.96 -2.93 4.10
N LEU A 270 19.23 -2.79 4.49
CA LEU A 270 19.94 -3.74 5.35
C LEU A 270 20.35 -3.11 6.71
N PRO A 271 19.71 -3.48 7.83
CA PRO A 271 18.48 -4.29 7.90
C PRO A 271 17.22 -3.48 7.59
N LEU A 272 16.17 -4.16 7.13
CA LEU A 272 14.87 -3.56 6.86
C LEU A 272 14.17 -3.09 8.15
N ALA A 273 13.14 -2.24 8.03
CA ALA A 273 12.38 -1.66 9.11
C ALA A 273 11.01 -2.38 9.32
N PRO A 274 10.89 -3.29 10.30
CA PRO A 274 9.64 -4.01 10.53
C PRO A 274 8.64 -3.21 11.37
N GLN A 275 7.41 -3.73 11.44
CA GLN A 275 6.44 -3.35 12.44
C GLN A 275 7.04 -3.45 13.85
N ALA A 276 6.54 -2.60 14.76
CA ALA A 276 7.02 -2.51 16.14
C ALA A 276 8.50 -2.09 16.30
N GLN A 277 9.19 -1.67 15.22
CA GLN A 277 10.54 -1.11 15.33
C GLN A 277 10.54 0.13 16.26
N GLY A 278 11.50 0.16 17.19
CA GLY A 278 11.67 1.25 18.16
C GLY A 278 10.76 1.16 19.39
N TRP A 279 9.80 0.25 19.42
CA TRP A 279 8.89 0.09 20.54
C TRP A 279 9.30 -1.06 21.46
N CYS A 280 9.33 -0.81 22.76
CA CYS A 280 9.50 -1.82 23.79
C CYS A 280 8.20 -2.60 24.03
N ARG A 281 8.31 -3.83 24.53
CA ARG A 281 7.17 -4.71 24.87
C ARG A 281 6.21 -4.10 25.89
N ASP A 282 6.69 -3.19 26.74
CA ASP A 282 5.91 -2.46 27.73
C ASP A 282 5.22 -1.20 27.15
N GLY A 283 5.37 -0.93 25.86
CA GLY A 283 4.77 0.20 25.15
C GLY A 283 5.61 1.48 25.15
N ARG A 284 6.81 1.49 25.73
CA ARG A 284 7.73 2.64 25.61
C ARG A 284 8.31 2.74 24.19
N ASN A 285 8.57 3.96 23.73
CA ASN A 285 9.32 4.27 22.51
C ASN A 285 10.34 5.36 22.83
N ASP A 286 11.39 4.97 23.55
CA ASP A 286 12.44 5.85 24.08
C ASP A 286 13.85 5.45 23.62
N GLY A 287 13.94 4.62 22.58
CA GLY A 287 15.19 4.12 22.01
C GLY A 287 15.89 3.05 22.85
N THR A 288 15.30 2.56 23.94
CA THR A 288 15.90 1.50 24.77
C THR A 288 15.66 0.07 24.24
N CYS A 289 14.77 -0.10 23.26
CA CYS A 289 14.48 -1.37 22.60
C CYS A 289 14.43 -1.20 21.08
N THR A 290 14.85 -2.22 20.35
CA THR A 290 14.76 -2.24 18.88
C THR A 290 13.45 -2.79 18.36
N TYR A 291 12.84 -3.75 19.08
CA TYR A 291 11.59 -4.42 18.70
C TYR A 291 10.89 -5.00 19.93
N GLY A 292 9.56 -4.85 20.00
CA GLY A 292 8.75 -5.20 21.18
C GLY A 292 7.77 -6.35 20.98
N ALA A 293 7.75 -6.96 19.79
CA ALA A 293 6.90 -8.10 19.44
C ALA A 293 5.38 -7.85 19.46
N GLN A 294 4.94 -6.60 19.31
CA GLN A 294 3.52 -6.23 19.33
C GLN A 294 2.73 -6.76 18.12
N ASP A 295 3.40 -7.07 17.00
CA ASP A 295 2.83 -7.65 15.78
C ASP A 295 2.78 -9.19 15.80
N THR A 296 3.20 -9.84 16.89
CA THR A 296 3.23 -11.32 17.01
C THR A 296 1.87 -11.96 16.70
N GLU A 297 0.78 -11.38 17.20
CA GLU A 297 -0.56 -11.93 16.97
C GLU A 297 -1.05 -11.67 15.54
N PHE A 298 -0.60 -10.60 14.90
CA PHE A 298 -0.86 -10.37 13.48
C PHE A 298 -0.13 -11.41 12.63
N MET A 299 1.18 -11.61 12.88
CA MET A 299 1.98 -12.65 12.23
C MET A 299 1.36 -14.05 12.40
N ARG A 300 0.88 -14.37 13.60
CA ARG A 300 0.14 -15.62 13.87
C ARG A 300 -1.13 -15.69 13.03
N ALA A 301 -1.96 -14.65 13.03
CA ALA A 301 -3.22 -14.65 12.30
C ALA A 301 -3.05 -14.84 10.79
N ILE A 302 -2.11 -14.14 10.15
CA ILE A 302 -1.88 -14.26 8.70
C ILE A 302 -1.32 -15.65 8.35
N SER A 303 -0.35 -16.16 9.10
CA SER A 303 0.30 -17.45 8.81
C SER A 303 -0.58 -18.66 9.14
N HIS A 304 -1.58 -18.50 10.01
CA HIS A 304 -2.51 -19.57 10.40
C HIS A 304 -3.83 -19.52 9.63
N THR A 305 -4.04 -18.52 8.78
CA THR A 305 -5.22 -18.44 7.92
C THR A 305 -5.05 -19.31 6.67
N GLU A 306 -5.77 -20.42 6.62
CA GLU A 306 -5.82 -21.26 5.42
C GLU A 306 -6.29 -20.45 4.20
N GLY A 307 -5.56 -20.58 3.09
CA GLY A 307 -5.88 -19.91 1.84
C GLY A 307 -5.45 -18.44 1.75
N LEU A 308 -4.78 -17.86 2.75
CA LEU A 308 -4.07 -16.59 2.58
C LEU A 308 -2.76 -16.85 1.80
N ILE A 309 -2.75 -16.42 0.54
CA ILE A 309 -1.72 -16.77 -0.43
C ILE A 309 -0.44 -15.94 -0.21
N ALA A 310 -0.63 -14.63 -0.04
CA ALA A 310 0.47 -13.68 0.06
C ALA A 310 0.06 -12.44 0.87
N LEU A 311 1.03 -11.83 1.52
CA LEU A 311 0.96 -10.52 2.13
C LEU A 311 1.95 -9.59 1.40
N PHE A 312 1.46 -8.45 0.94
CA PHE A 312 2.25 -7.44 0.22
C PHE A 312 2.55 -6.23 1.12
N SER A 313 3.79 -5.73 1.08
CA SER A 313 4.30 -4.60 1.85
C SER A 313 5.11 -3.61 1.01
N GLY A 314 5.14 -2.35 1.42
CA GLY A 314 6.05 -1.30 0.93
C GLY A 314 7.06 -0.92 2.01
N HIS A 315 7.21 0.38 2.32
CA HIS A 315 7.97 0.95 3.44
C HIS A 315 9.51 0.89 3.29
N ASP A 316 10.04 -0.28 2.96
CA ASP A 316 11.45 -0.50 2.67
C ASP A 316 11.68 -0.36 1.16
N HIS A 317 12.03 0.86 0.71
CA HIS A 317 11.97 1.27 -0.70
C HIS A 317 12.96 0.52 -1.61
N GLY A 318 14.02 -0.01 -1.00
CA GLY A 318 15.08 -0.78 -1.61
C GLY A 318 14.86 -2.29 -1.55
N ASP A 319 13.68 -2.76 -1.13
CA ASP A 319 13.35 -4.19 -1.10
C ASP A 319 12.22 -4.52 -2.08
N THR A 320 12.40 -5.57 -2.88
CA THR A 320 11.41 -5.94 -3.92
C THR A 320 11.27 -7.45 -4.10
N TRP A 321 11.72 -8.24 -3.14
CA TRP A 321 11.70 -9.69 -3.20
C TRP A 321 10.38 -10.28 -2.69
N CYS A 322 10.17 -11.57 -2.99
CA CYS A 322 9.10 -12.39 -2.39
C CYS A 322 9.72 -13.61 -1.72
N TYR A 323 9.43 -13.82 -0.44
CA TYR A 323 9.93 -14.93 0.36
C TYR A 323 8.78 -15.85 0.80
N LYS A 324 8.93 -17.16 0.62
CA LYS A 324 7.95 -18.16 1.09
C LYS A 324 8.18 -18.45 2.57
N TRP A 325 7.27 -18.02 3.42
CA TRP A 325 7.28 -18.32 4.85
C TRP A 325 6.54 -19.63 5.12
N ASP A 326 7.30 -20.71 5.21
CA ASP A 326 6.81 -22.10 5.37
C ASP A 326 7.44 -22.85 6.56
N LYS A 327 8.28 -22.16 7.34
CA LYS A 327 8.98 -22.71 8.50
C LYS A 327 9.22 -21.63 9.55
N LEU A 328 9.62 -22.05 10.75
CA LEU A 328 10.09 -21.14 11.79
C LEU A 328 11.36 -20.42 11.29
N LEU A 329 11.34 -19.09 11.32
CA LEU A 329 12.49 -18.25 10.95
C LEU A 329 13.28 -17.86 12.22
N PRO A 330 14.55 -17.44 12.07
CA PRO A 330 15.38 -17.02 13.19
C PRO A 330 14.73 -15.90 14.02
N SER A 331 14.93 -15.92 15.33
CA SER A 331 14.47 -14.87 16.25
C SER A 331 12.95 -14.67 16.29
N MET A 332 12.16 -15.65 15.82
CA MET A 332 10.71 -15.66 15.91
C MET A 332 10.20 -16.77 16.83
N ASP A 333 9.04 -16.55 17.44
CA ASP A 333 8.28 -17.56 18.21
C ASP A 333 7.00 -18.01 17.48
N VAL A 334 6.83 -17.60 16.22
CA VAL A 334 5.67 -17.94 15.38
C VAL A 334 6.12 -18.89 14.29
N THR A 335 5.67 -20.14 14.39
CA THR A 335 5.79 -21.12 13.30
C THR A 335 4.55 -21.01 12.41
N PRO A 336 4.69 -20.84 11.08
CA PRO A 336 3.54 -20.76 10.20
C PRO A 336 2.80 -22.10 10.15
N ALA A 337 1.47 -22.07 10.20
CA ALA A 337 0.64 -23.27 10.01
C ALA A 337 0.22 -23.48 8.54
N ASN A 338 0.34 -22.44 7.71
CA ASN A 338 0.15 -22.47 6.27
C ASN A 338 1.30 -21.74 5.59
N ASN A 339 1.57 -22.10 4.33
CA ASN A 339 2.56 -21.39 3.52
C ASN A 339 1.99 -20.05 3.06
N ILE A 340 2.67 -18.96 3.40
CA ILE A 340 2.34 -17.61 2.93
C ILE A 340 3.56 -17.00 2.25
N SER A 341 3.35 -16.30 1.12
CA SER A 341 4.40 -15.47 0.53
C SER A 341 4.41 -14.08 1.18
N LEU A 342 5.58 -13.65 1.63
CA LEU A 342 5.87 -12.30 2.07
C LEU A 342 6.51 -11.56 0.90
N CYS A 343 5.86 -10.53 0.38
CA CYS A 343 6.31 -9.86 -0.85
C CYS A 343 6.41 -8.36 -0.64
N PHE A 344 7.60 -7.79 -0.83
CA PHE A 344 7.71 -6.35 -0.99
C PHE A 344 7.23 -5.94 -2.38
N GLY A 345 6.54 -4.81 -2.53
CA GLY A 345 6.22 -4.28 -3.84
C GLY A 345 7.42 -3.56 -4.48
N GLN A 346 7.19 -2.34 -4.96
CA GLN A 346 8.23 -1.53 -5.61
C GLN A 346 7.93 -0.07 -5.28
N HIS A 347 8.94 0.63 -4.79
CA HIS A 347 8.89 2.07 -4.60
C HIS A 347 8.45 2.77 -5.89
N THR A 348 7.25 3.38 -5.86
CA THR A 348 6.62 3.97 -7.04
C THR A 348 6.96 5.44 -7.19
N GLY A 349 6.97 6.18 -6.07
CA GLY A 349 7.11 7.63 -6.06
C GLY A 349 8.51 8.10 -6.41
N TYR A 350 8.64 9.32 -6.91
CA TYR A 350 9.92 10.05 -6.97
C TYR A 350 10.19 10.86 -5.70
N GLY A 351 9.23 10.97 -4.78
CA GLY A 351 9.47 11.37 -3.39
C GLY A 351 9.93 10.17 -2.55
N GLY A 352 10.36 10.42 -1.32
CA GLY A 352 10.95 9.39 -0.45
C GLY A 352 12.42 9.11 -0.79
N TYR A 353 13.02 8.13 -0.12
CA TYR A 353 14.44 7.81 -0.31
C TYR A 353 14.66 6.78 -1.42
N GLY A 354 15.91 6.71 -1.91
CA GLY A 354 16.36 5.69 -2.86
C GLY A 354 16.40 6.15 -4.32
N ASN A 355 17.29 5.55 -5.11
CA ASN A 355 17.52 5.90 -6.51
C ASN A 355 17.27 4.74 -7.49
N TRP A 356 16.62 3.66 -7.02
CA TRP A 356 16.25 2.53 -7.86
C TRP A 356 15.23 2.92 -8.92
N GLU A 357 15.15 2.17 -10.01
CA GLU A 357 14.15 2.44 -11.04
C GLU A 357 12.74 2.33 -10.45
N ARG A 358 11.86 3.29 -10.74
CA ARG A 358 10.51 3.29 -10.18
C ARG A 358 9.66 2.25 -10.87
N GLY A 359 8.65 1.75 -10.16
CA GLY A 359 7.80 0.72 -10.70
C GLY A 359 6.59 0.41 -9.83
N ALA A 360 5.93 -0.70 -10.12
CA ALA A 360 4.80 -1.19 -9.35
C ALA A 360 4.75 -2.71 -9.40
N ARG A 361 4.42 -3.33 -8.28
CA ARG A 361 4.19 -4.77 -8.25
C ARG A 361 2.84 -5.10 -8.89
N GLN A 362 2.86 -6.10 -9.75
CA GLN A 362 1.70 -6.64 -10.42
C GLN A 362 1.39 -8.01 -9.85
N VAL A 363 0.13 -8.26 -9.51
CA VAL A 363 -0.35 -9.55 -9.04
C VAL A 363 -1.42 -10.05 -9.99
N LYS A 364 -1.28 -11.28 -10.48
CA LYS A 364 -2.27 -11.93 -11.35
C LYS A 364 -2.67 -13.27 -10.76
N VAL A 365 -3.94 -13.39 -10.46
CA VAL A 365 -4.57 -14.66 -10.07
C VAL A 365 -5.36 -15.23 -11.24
N SER A 366 -5.44 -16.55 -11.31
CA SER A 366 -6.36 -17.25 -12.20
C SER A 366 -7.23 -18.19 -11.39
N LYS A 367 -8.45 -18.48 -11.86
CA LYS A 367 -9.32 -19.46 -11.20
C LYS A 367 -8.63 -20.82 -10.98
N LYS A 368 -7.74 -21.23 -11.91
CA LYS A 368 -6.94 -22.46 -11.77
C LYS A 368 -5.90 -22.35 -10.67
N GLY A 369 -5.18 -21.22 -10.59
CA GLY A 369 -4.20 -20.96 -9.53
C GLY A 369 -4.84 -20.89 -8.16
N LEU A 370 -6.03 -20.29 -8.06
CA LEU A 370 -6.78 -20.20 -6.81
C LEU A 370 -7.16 -21.56 -6.19
N VAL A 371 -7.37 -22.60 -7.00
CA VAL A 371 -7.59 -23.97 -6.49
C VAL A 371 -6.35 -24.51 -5.76
N LYS A 372 -5.17 -23.98 -6.08
CA LYS A 372 -3.88 -24.36 -5.50
C LYS A 372 -3.31 -23.30 -4.54
N PHE A 373 -4.09 -22.26 -4.22
CA PHE A 373 -3.61 -21.09 -3.47
C PHE A 373 -2.37 -20.41 -4.10
N GLU A 374 -2.36 -20.29 -5.43
CA GLU A 374 -1.28 -19.69 -6.21
C GLU A 374 -1.68 -18.33 -6.81
N ALA A 375 -0.76 -17.37 -6.75
CA ALA A 375 -0.77 -16.12 -7.50
C ALA A 375 0.57 -15.93 -8.24
N GLY A 376 0.53 -15.36 -9.44
CA GLY A 376 1.74 -14.92 -10.13
C GLY A 376 2.00 -13.45 -9.84
N THR A 377 3.25 -13.07 -9.61
CA THR A 377 3.64 -11.67 -9.36
C THR A 377 4.88 -11.29 -10.17
N TRP A 378 5.01 -10.02 -10.52
CA TRP A 378 6.20 -9.43 -11.13
C TRP A 378 6.25 -7.92 -10.84
N ILE A 379 7.41 -7.29 -10.98
CA ILE A 379 7.55 -5.85 -10.99
C ILE A 379 7.43 -5.34 -12.42
N ARG A 380 6.62 -4.30 -12.61
CA ARG A 380 6.58 -3.49 -13.83
C ARG A 380 7.34 -2.20 -13.55
N LEU A 381 8.48 -2.01 -14.23
CA LEU A 381 9.29 -0.81 -14.11
C LEU A 381 8.83 0.29 -15.07
N GLU A 382 9.17 1.55 -14.77
CA GLU A 382 8.81 2.74 -15.55
C GLU A 382 9.39 2.69 -16.98
N SER A 383 10.56 2.07 -17.19
CA SER A 383 11.11 1.78 -18.53
C SER A 383 10.24 0.84 -19.38
N GLY A 384 9.27 0.18 -18.76
CA GLY A 384 8.48 -0.88 -19.39
C GLY A 384 9.16 -2.26 -19.37
N ALA A 385 10.25 -2.43 -18.62
CA ALA A 385 10.81 -3.75 -18.31
C ALA A 385 9.94 -4.51 -17.29
N ARG A 386 10.08 -5.84 -17.25
CA ARG A 386 9.51 -6.71 -16.21
C ARG A 386 10.65 -7.35 -15.43
N ASP A 387 10.55 -7.33 -14.11
CA ASP A 387 11.52 -7.95 -13.22
C ASP A 387 10.84 -8.72 -12.08
N GLY A 388 11.60 -9.44 -11.25
CA GLY A 388 11.14 -10.05 -10.00
C GLY A 388 9.97 -11.03 -10.18
N ARG A 389 9.92 -11.75 -11.31
CA ARG A 389 8.80 -12.64 -11.62
C ARG A 389 8.85 -13.89 -10.75
N VAL A 390 7.83 -14.08 -9.90
CA VAL A 390 7.72 -15.20 -8.95
C VAL A 390 6.29 -15.76 -8.96
N LYS A 391 6.13 -17.05 -8.66
CA LYS A 391 4.83 -17.63 -8.25
C LYS A 391 4.83 -17.76 -6.74
N THR A 392 3.76 -17.32 -6.09
CA THR A 392 3.66 -17.28 -4.61
C THR A 392 3.57 -18.67 -3.96
N GLN A 393 3.48 -19.73 -4.75
CA GLN A 393 3.73 -21.10 -4.30
C GLN A 393 4.54 -21.81 -5.39
N ASP A 394 5.74 -22.25 -5.05
CA ASP A 394 6.44 -23.27 -5.82
C ASP A 394 5.94 -24.65 -5.36
N ARG A 395 5.60 -25.50 -6.33
CA ARG A 395 5.70 -26.95 -6.13
C ARG A 395 7.02 -27.39 -6.73
N ASP A 396 7.71 -28.27 -6.02
CA ASP A 396 8.85 -29.08 -6.49
C ASP A 396 8.43 -30.09 -7.59
N ASP A 397 7.60 -29.68 -8.56
CA ASP A 397 7.04 -30.58 -9.59
C ASP A 397 7.82 -30.54 -10.92
N ASP A 398 9.09 -30.10 -10.93
CA ASP A 398 10.00 -30.17 -12.10
C ASP A 398 11.29 -30.95 -11.78
N VAL A 399 11.15 -32.10 -11.11
CA VAL A 399 12.13 -33.20 -11.19
C VAL A 399 11.44 -34.40 -11.82
N GLY A 400 11.49 -34.45 -13.15
CA GLY A 400 11.06 -35.58 -13.98
C GLY A 400 11.96 -35.72 -15.19
#